data_AF-A0A8S2CWB6-F1
#
_entry.id   AF-A0A8S2CWB6-F1
#
_cell.length_a   1.000
_cell.length_b   1.000
_cell.length_c   1.000
_cell.angle_alpha   90.00
_cell.angle_beta   90.00
_cell.angle_gamma   90.00
#
_symmetry.space_group_name_H-M   'P 1'
#
loop_
_entity.id
_entity.type
_entity.pdbx_description
1 polymer ?
#
loop_
_entity_poly.entity_id
_entity_poly.type
_entity_poly.pdbx_seq_one_letter_code
_entity_poly.pdbx_strand_id
1 'polypeptide(L)'
;MYDQNVVHTPSTITGSSYKQDVEEIRATEQKQDLKQQLTENGFVGRIEMTKSYNRLNGRGTIPDCERGHIGRYNDSQIAHFIEFTLVTYNNRSSIWKEEIELETGEEIIIPNTIRNLIPTRIIQQYPAFCHETQSKKGGDDDQNKNADPNNDFQPLDETSLYEILKACSSSTRKSLQGLDYYAADGSSAFHSLAKIYEELAAYDGTKQFVLENLDGESVFIFLDWAMKWLAMKYREGQKDFFAKRGCPWHLAYVIRVKSSNSISTTPKTKEFEHKTYAHIFDSCVQNGQAVTSILEYIFSRLKASNLEIKYVYLCADNAGCYHGVETLLAVKKLYANTGILIRRFDFFDPHGGKGPCDRMAAVVKCDVRCSVNEKNDCTNSRGFVTAARLTRNLSILASKISPSSSSSIKVKWTGVLLYNNIEYNLKSNVG
;
A
#
# COMPACT_ATOMS: atom_id res chain seq x y z
N MET A 1 81.58 18.93 1.43
CA MET A 1 82.11 20.18 0.85
C MET A 1 81.43 20.37 -0.49
N TYR A 2 80.77 21.53 -0.68
CA TYR A 2 80.26 22.13 -1.92
C TYR A 2 79.26 21.28 -2.75
N ASP A 3 77.97 21.60 -2.84
CA ASP A 3 77.30 22.81 -3.38
C ASP A 3 77.47 22.97 -4.90
N GLN A 4 76.40 22.75 -5.67
CA GLN A 4 75.81 23.79 -6.55
C GLN A 4 74.53 23.33 -7.28
N ASN A 5 73.62 24.30 -7.35
CA ASN A 5 72.27 24.32 -7.90
C ASN A 5 72.20 24.31 -9.43
N VAL A 6 71.15 23.72 -10.01
CA VAL A 6 70.39 24.32 -11.12
C VAL A 6 68.90 24.11 -10.91
N VAL A 7 68.17 25.22 -11.03
CA VAL A 7 66.74 25.42 -10.83
C VAL A 7 65.95 24.92 -12.04
N HIS A 8 64.90 24.12 -11.82
CA HIS A 8 63.69 24.15 -12.66
C HIS A 8 62.45 24.04 -11.77
N THR A 9 61.56 25.00 -11.93
CA THR A 9 60.28 25.18 -11.24
C THR A 9 59.36 23.97 -11.39
N PRO A 10 58.81 23.39 -10.31
CA PRO A 10 57.77 22.38 -10.43
C PRO A 10 56.40 23.05 -10.58
N SER A 11 55.92 23.05 -11.82
CA SER A 11 54.51 23.29 -12.14
C SER A 11 53.63 22.25 -11.43
N THR A 12 52.59 22.75 -10.79
CA THR A 12 51.56 22.03 -10.04
C THR A 12 50.96 20.87 -10.87
N ILE A 13 51.23 19.62 -10.49
CA ILE A 13 50.57 18.44 -11.07
C ILE A 13 49.40 18.07 -10.15
N THR A 14 48.20 18.34 -10.64
CA THR A 14 46.91 17.97 -10.05
C THR A 14 46.66 16.45 -10.21
N GLY A 15 46.11 15.80 -9.19
CA GLY A 15 45.87 14.35 -9.09
C GLY A 15 44.84 13.74 -10.05
N SER A 16 44.72 14.22 -11.30
CA SER A 16 43.93 13.58 -12.36
C SER A 16 44.74 12.60 -13.22
N SER A 17 46.07 12.71 -13.26
CA SER A 17 46.93 11.88 -14.13
C SER A 17 46.93 10.41 -13.73
N TYR A 18 47.03 10.09 -12.44
CA TYR A 18 47.13 8.70 -11.97
C TYR A 18 45.88 7.85 -12.24
N LYS A 19 44.70 8.45 -12.36
CA LYS A 19 43.47 7.69 -12.70
C LYS A 19 43.38 7.39 -14.19
N GLN A 20 43.82 8.30 -15.04
CA GLN A 20 43.86 8.07 -16.48
C GLN A 20 44.89 7.00 -16.85
N ASP A 21 46.05 7.01 -16.21
CA ASP A 21 47.10 6.01 -16.46
C ASP A 21 46.65 4.59 -16.05
N VAL A 22 45.87 4.44 -14.97
CA VAL A 22 45.33 3.13 -14.52
C VAL A 22 44.19 2.63 -15.41
N GLU A 23 43.34 3.52 -15.91
CA GLU A 23 42.29 3.17 -16.88
C GLU A 23 42.86 2.80 -18.25
N GLU A 24 43.93 3.47 -18.69
CA GLU A 24 44.60 3.15 -19.94
C GLU A 24 45.31 1.79 -19.87
N ILE A 25 45.96 1.46 -18.74
CA ILE A 25 46.55 0.13 -18.50
C ILE A 25 45.48 -0.97 -18.53
N ARG A 26 44.34 -0.78 -17.84
CA ARG A 26 43.21 -1.74 -17.87
C ARG A 26 42.61 -1.91 -19.26
N ALA A 27 42.54 -0.84 -20.04
CA ALA A 27 42.05 -0.91 -21.42
C ALA A 27 43.02 -1.68 -22.33
N THR A 28 44.34 -1.57 -22.13
CA THR A 28 45.33 -2.40 -22.85
C THR A 28 45.26 -3.87 -22.47
N GLU A 29 45.09 -4.20 -21.20
CA GLU A 29 44.95 -5.58 -20.73
C GLU A 29 43.66 -6.24 -21.28
N GLN A 30 42.52 -5.55 -21.21
CA GLN A 30 41.26 -6.04 -21.80
C GLN A 30 41.36 -6.23 -23.32
N LYS A 31 42.14 -5.39 -24.01
CA LYS A 31 42.34 -5.50 -25.46
C LYS A 31 43.26 -6.66 -25.83
N GLN A 32 44.23 -7.01 -24.98
CA GLN A 32 45.04 -8.22 -25.14
C GLN A 32 44.22 -9.49 -24.89
N ASP A 33 43.37 -9.49 -23.87
CA ASP A 33 42.49 -10.61 -23.52
C ASP A 33 41.46 -10.90 -24.62
N LEU A 34 40.83 -9.84 -25.16
CA LEU A 34 39.93 -9.97 -26.31
C LEU A 34 40.66 -10.49 -27.56
N LYS A 35 41.92 -10.07 -27.79
CA LYS A 35 42.72 -10.58 -28.89
C LYS A 35 43.01 -12.06 -28.73
N GLN A 36 43.36 -12.51 -27.52
CA GLN A 36 43.64 -13.92 -27.24
C GLN A 36 42.39 -14.79 -27.44
N GLN A 37 41.23 -14.35 -26.94
CA GLN A 37 39.93 -15.01 -27.14
C GLN A 37 39.48 -15.05 -28.62
N LEU A 38 39.81 -14.01 -29.42
CA LEU A 38 39.53 -14.00 -30.86
C LEU A 38 40.46 -14.90 -31.67
N THR A 39 41.64 -15.22 -31.12
CA THR A 39 42.62 -16.13 -31.76
C THR A 39 42.29 -17.59 -31.45
N GLU A 40 41.83 -17.89 -30.23
CA GLU A 40 41.38 -19.23 -29.81
C GLU A 40 40.06 -19.66 -30.50
N ASN A 41 39.16 -18.72 -30.77
CA ASN A 41 37.88 -19.00 -31.44
C ASN A 41 37.96 -19.07 -32.98
N GLY A 42 39.16 -19.21 -33.56
CA GLY A 42 39.36 -19.47 -35.00
C GLY A 42 38.95 -18.34 -35.96
N PHE A 43 38.58 -17.16 -35.44
CA PHE A 43 38.09 -16.03 -36.24
C PHE A 43 39.22 -15.35 -37.03
N VAL A 44 40.42 -15.24 -36.43
CA VAL A 44 41.61 -14.68 -37.10
C VAL A 44 42.09 -15.58 -38.23
N GLY A 45 42.06 -16.91 -38.05
CA GLY A 45 42.44 -17.88 -39.09
C GLY A 45 41.57 -17.77 -40.35
N ARG A 46 40.26 -17.49 -40.20
CA ARG A 46 39.36 -17.26 -41.34
C ARG A 46 39.66 -15.94 -42.06
N ILE A 47 40.09 -14.89 -41.36
CA ILE A 47 40.46 -13.61 -41.97
C ILE A 47 41.80 -13.72 -42.71
N GLU A 48 42.79 -14.43 -42.18
CA GLU A 48 44.07 -14.67 -42.84
C GLU A 48 43.95 -15.59 -44.05
N MET A 49 43.13 -16.65 -43.95
CA MET A 49 42.73 -17.48 -45.11
C MET A 49 42.04 -16.63 -46.19
N THR A 50 41.14 -15.72 -45.80
CA THR A 50 40.45 -14.82 -46.73
C THR A 50 41.40 -13.78 -47.34
N LYS A 51 42.43 -13.33 -46.62
CA LYS A 51 43.47 -12.41 -47.14
C LYS A 51 44.46 -13.12 -48.06
N SER A 52 44.87 -14.36 -47.75
CA SER A 52 45.71 -15.19 -48.63
C SER A 52 44.96 -15.61 -49.90
N TYR A 53 43.67 -15.97 -49.79
CA TYR A 53 42.82 -16.28 -50.94
C TYR A 53 42.57 -15.06 -51.84
N ASN A 54 42.29 -13.88 -51.27
CA ASN A 54 42.13 -12.63 -52.03
C ASN A 54 43.43 -12.16 -52.72
N ARG A 55 44.61 -12.51 -52.18
CA ARG A 55 45.91 -12.25 -52.84
C ARG A 55 46.12 -13.13 -54.06
N LEU A 56 45.61 -14.36 -54.06
CA LEU A 56 45.74 -15.31 -55.16
C LEU A 56 44.71 -15.10 -56.27
N ASN A 57 43.45 -14.76 -55.91
CA ASN A 57 42.32 -14.80 -56.86
C ASN A 57 41.66 -13.43 -57.14
N GLY A 58 42.15 -12.32 -56.55
CA GLY A 58 41.63 -10.96 -56.76
C GLY A 58 40.38 -10.62 -55.94
N ARG A 59 40.10 -9.32 -55.73
CA ARG A 59 38.94 -8.85 -54.94
C ARG A 59 37.64 -9.00 -55.75
N GLY A 60 36.67 -9.76 -55.22
CA GLY A 60 35.26 -9.65 -55.63
C GLY A 60 34.59 -10.90 -56.22
N THR A 61 35.26 -12.05 -56.29
CA THR A 61 34.61 -13.30 -56.71
C THR A 61 33.94 -14.00 -55.53
N ILE A 62 32.62 -14.19 -55.60
CA ILE A 62 31.83 -14.99 -54.66
C ILE A 62 32.20 -16.47 -54.91
N PRO A 63 32.51 -17.28 -53.88
CA PRO A 63 32.67 -18.72 -54.09
C PRO A 63 31.32 -19.30 -54.52
N ASP A 64 31.28 -20.03 -55.63
CA ASP A 64 30.14 -20.89 -55.95
C ASP A 64 30.08 -21.98 -54.89
N CYS A 65 29.32 -21.71 -53.84
CA CYS A 65 28.95 -22.71 -52.86
C CYS A 65 27.61 -23.25 -53.30
N GLU A 66 27.62 -24.39 -54.00
CA GLU A 66 26.45 -25.26 -54.05
C GLU A 66 26.00 -25.50 -52.62
N ARG A 67 24.86 -24.91 -52.22
CA ARG A 67 24.28 -25.20 -50.90
C ARG A 67 23.78 -26.62 -50.96
N GLY A 68 24.56 -27.53 -50.37
CA GLY A 68 24.10 -28.89 -50.13
C GLY A 68 22.77 -28.85 -49.38
N HIS A 69 21.73 -29.42 -49.98
CA HIS A 69 20.50 -29.75 -49.30
C HIS A 69 20.80 -30.81 -48.22
N ILE A 70 20.83 -30.40 -46.95
CA ILE A 70 20.89 -31.28 -45.78
C ILE A 70 20.10 -30.57 -44.66
N GLY A 71 19.07 -31.13 -44.03
CA GLY A 71 18.45 -32.45 -44.12
C GLY A 71 17.02 -32.40 -43.54
N ARG A 72 16.29 -33.51 -43.71
CA ARG A 72 14.92 -33.73 -43.20
C ARG A 72 14.81 -33.35 -41.72
N TYR A 73 13.95 -32.40 -41.41
CA TYR A 73 13.50 -32.23 -40.03
C TYR A 73 12.70 -33.47 -39.61
N ASN A 74 12.78 -33.85 -38.33
CA ASN A 74 11.92 -34.89 -37.80
C ASN A 74 10.53 -34.29 -37.53
N ASP A 75 9.52 -34.76 -38.27
CA ASP A 75 8.15 -34.26 -38.18
C ASP A 75 7.59 -34.30 -36.75
N SER A 76 8.00 -35.29 -35.94
CA SER A 76 7.60 -35.40 -34.54
C SER A 76 8.16 -34.29 -33.65
N GLN A 77 9.42 -33.89 -33.90
CA GLN A 77 10.07 -32.80 -33.16
C GLN A 77 9.48 -31.43 -33.50
N ILE A 78 9.17 -31.22 -34.79
CA ILE A 78 8.48 -30.00 -35.24
C ILE A 78 7.07 -29.96 -34.64
N ALA A 79 6.30 -31.05 -34.74
CA ALA A 79 4.93 -31.09 -34.25
C ALA A 79 4.86 -30.78 -32.75
N HIS A 80 5.76 -31.37 -31.93
CA HIS A 80 5.83 -31.10 -30.50
C HIS A 80 6.12 -29.63 -30.19
N PHE A 81 7.04 -28.99 -30.94
CA PHE A 81 7.33 -27.57 -30.75
C PHE A 81 6.17 -26.68 -31.22
N ILE A 82 5.53 -26.99 -32.34
CA ILE A 82 4.36 -26.26 -32.84
C ILE A 82 3.21 -26.36 -31.83
N GLU A 83 2.94 -27.54 -31.29
CA GLU A 83 1.92 -27.76 -30.26
C GLU A 83 2.21 -26.93 -29.00
N PHE A 84 3.44 -26.95 -28.50
CA PHE A 84 3.88 -26.09 -27.39
C PHE A 84 3.57 -24.61 -27.67
N THR A 85 3.93 -24.10 -28.86
CA THR A 85 3.67 -22.70 -29.19
C THR A 85 2.18 -22.38 -29.33
N LEU A 86 1.38 -23.30 -29.88
CA LEU A 86 -0.06 -23.15 -30.08
C LEU A 86 -0.86 -23.20 -28.78
N VAL A 87 -0.49 -24.08 -27.85
CA VAL A 87 -1.24 -24.29 -26.60
C VAL A 87 -0.94 -23.18 -25.59
N THR A 88 0.31 -22.73 -25.49
CA THR A 88 0.71 -21.87 -24.36
C THR A 88 0.67 -20.38 -24.66
N TYR A 89 0.89 -19.95 -25.91
CA TYR A 89 1.20 -18.54 -26.20
C TYR A 89 0.38 -17.92 -27.33
N ASN A 90 -0.46 -18.71 -28.00
CA ASN A 90 -1.26 -18.27 -29.12
C ASN A 90 -2.73 -18.15 -28.73
N ASN A 91 -3.24 -16.92 -28.67
CA ASN A 91 -4.69 -16.71 -28.65
C ASN A 91 -5.19 -16.85 -30.08
N ARG A 92 -5.92 -17.93 -30.38
CA ARG A 92 -6.60 -18.08 -31.68
C ARG A 92 -7.63 -16.97 -31.81
N SER A 93 -7.36 -15.98 -32.65
CA SER A 93 -8.36 -14.98 -33.01
C SER A 93 -9.26 -15.59 -34.07
N SER A 94 -10.54 -15.83 -33.74
CA SER A 94 -11.54 -16.34 -34.68
C SER A 94 -11.95 -15.32 -35.76
N ILE A 95 -11.42 -14.10 -35.71
CA ILE A 95 -11.92 -12.94 -36.45
C ILE A 95 -11.07 -12.63 -37.69
N TRP A 96 -9.83 -13.11 -37.78
CA TRP A 96 -8.90 -12.78 -38.88
C TRP A 96 -8.38 -14.06 -39.55
N LYS A 97 -8.60 -14.19 -40.85
CA LYS A 97 -8.23 -15.35 -41.68
C LYS A 97 -7.51 -14.85 -42.93
N GLU A 98 -6.42 -15.52 -43.30
CA GLU A 98 -5.80 -15.36 -44.62
C GLU A 98 -6.17 -16.57 -45.48
N GLU A 99 -6.59 -16.31 -46.70
CA GLU A 99 -6.97 -17.31 -47.70
C GLU A 99 -5.77 -17.51 -48.64
N ILE A 100 -5.32 -18.75 -48.79
CA ILE A 100 -4.23 -19.11 -49.70
C ILE A 100 -4.80 -20.06 -50.76
N GLU A 101 -4.77 -19.62 -52.01
CA GLU A 101 -5.08 -20.48 -53.16
C GLU A 101 -3.85 -21.30 -53.56
N LEU A 102 -4.01 -22.61 -53.65
CA LEU A 102 -3.01 -23.49 -54.22
C LEU A 102 -3.03 -23.41 -55.76
N GLU A 103 -1.93 -23.76 -56.42
CA GLU A 103 -1.85 -23.80 -57.90
C GLU A 103 -2.86 -24.78 -58.54
N THR A 104 -3.44 -25.66 -57.73
CA THR A 104 -4.52 -26.59 -58.10
C THR A 104 -5.92 -25.97 -58.04
N GLY A 105 -6.07 -24.72 -57.58
CA GLY A 105 -7.34 -24.01 -57.46
C GLY A 105 -8.15 -24.32 -56.19
N GLU A 106 -7.56 -25.00 -55.19
CA GLU A 106 -8.19 -25.19 -53.88
C GLU A 106 -7.77 -24.06 -52.91
N GLU A 107 -8.75 -23.50 -52.19
CA GLU A 107 -8.55 -22.46 -51.18
C GLU A 107 -8.39 -23.07 -49.77
N ILE A 108 -7.29 -22.74 -49.09
CA ILE A 108 -7.03 -23.12 -47.70
C ILE A 108 -7.13 -21.87 -46.82
N ILE A 109 -8.03 -21.93 -45.82
CA ILE A 109 -8.23 -20.87 -44.83
C ILE A 109 -7.30 -21.10 -43.63
N ILE A 110 -6.31 -20.23 -43.43
CA ILE A 110 -5.39 -20.31 -42.28
C ILE A 110 -5.75 -19.19 -41.27
N PRO A 111 -6.03 -19.54 -39.99
CA PRO A 111 -6.32 -18.55 -38.96
C PRO A 111 -5.06 -17.77 -38.56
N ASN A 112 -5.16 -16.43 -38.54
CA ASN A 112 -4.04 -15.58 -38.18
C ASN A 112 -3.73 -15.73 -36.68
N THR A 113 -2.48 -16.07 -36.37
CA THR A 113 -2.06 -16.41 -35.01
C THR A 113 -1.29 -15.24 -34.42
N ILE A 114 -1.67 -14.78 -33.22
CA ILE A 114 -0.98 -13.68 -32.49
C ILE A 114 -0.16 -14.27 -31.35
N ARG A 115 1.15 -14.02 -31.36
CA ARG A 115 2.06 -14.38 -30.27
C ARG A 115 2.16 -13.25 -29.25
N ASN A 116 1.97 -13.58 -27.98
CA ASN A 116 2.12 -12.63 -26.88
C ASN A 116 3.57 -12.51 -26.35
N LEU A 117 4.49 -13.35 -26.83
CA LEU A 117 5.89 -13.39 -26.39
C LEU A 117 6.89 -13.29 -27.55
N ILE A 118 8.06 -12.72 -27.26
CA ILE A 118 9.18 -12.61 -28.20
C ILE A 118 9.76 -14.01 -28.46
N PRO A 119 10.13 -14.36 -29.71
CA PRO A 119 10.67 -15.68 -30.09
C PRO A 119 11.78 -16.20 -29.17
N THR A 120 12.70 -15.34 -28.75
CA THR A 120 13.79 -15.67 -27.83
C THR A 120 13.29 -16.22 -26.49
N ARG A 121 12.21 -15.65 -25.94
CA ARG A 121 11.68 -16.09 -24.65
C ARG A 121 10.97 -17.44 -24.75
N ILE A 122 10.27 -17.67 -25.87
CA ILE A 122 9.60 -18.95 -26.16
C ILE A 122 10.65 -20.06 -26.24
N ILE A 123 11.76 -19.82 -26.93
CA ILE A 123 12.86 -20.78 -27.07
C ILE A 123 13.50 -21.08 -25.71
N GLN A 124 13.71 -20.07 -24.86
CA GLN A 124 14.24 -20.28 -23.50
C GLN A 124 13.34 -21.15 -22.62
N GLN A 125 12.02 -21.13 -22.84
CA GLN A 125 11.05 -21.87 -22.04
C GLN A 125 10.83 -23.30 -22.55
N TYR A 126 11.14 -23.56 -23.82
CA TYR A 126 10.89 -24.85 -24.44
C TYR A 126 11.65 -26.03 -23.80
N PRO A 127 12.93 -25.91 -23.42
CA PRO A 127 13.64 -27.01 -22.73
C PRO A 127 12.95 -27.43 -21.43
N ALA A 128 12.48 -26.47 -20.63
CA ALA A 128 11.78 -26.76 -19.38
C ALA A 128 10.46 -27.51 -19.63
N PHE A 129 9.71 -27.12 -20.66
CA PHE A 129 8.50 -27.83 -21.08
C PHE A 129 8.79 -29.26 -21.54
N CYS A 130 9.87 -29.49 -22.31
CA CYS A 130 10.28 -30.82 -22.73
C CYS A 130 10.62 -31.74 -21.55
N HIS A 131 11.27 -31.21 -20.51
CA HIS A 131 11.55 -31.97 -19.30
C HIS A 131 10.27 -32.34 -18.52
N GLU A 132 9.29 -31.43 -18.46
CA GLU A 132 8.01 -31.69 -17.77
C GLU A 132 7.11 -32.69 -18.50
N THR A 133 7.06 -32.66 -19.84
CA THR A 133 6.23 -33.58 -20.62
C THR A 133 6.78 -35.00 -20.68
N GLN A 134 8.10 -35.16 -20.62
CA GLN A 134 8.74 -36.48 -20.53
C GLN A 134 8.49 -37.17 -19.19
N SER A 135 8.47 -36.40 -18.09
CA SER A 135 8.25 -36.95 -16.75
C SER A 135 6.80 -37.43 -16.51
N LYS A 136 5.82 -37.02 -17.33
CA LYS A 136 4.39 -37.36 -17.16
C LYS A 136 3.94 -38.62 -17.92
N LYS A 137 4.80 -39.26 -18.73
CA LYS A 137 4.49 -40.54 -19.40
C LYS A 137 4.73 -41.79 -18.55
N GLY A 138 5.19 -41.64 -17.30
CA GLY A 138 5.25 -42.71 -16.31
C GLY A 138 4.11 -42.60 -15.30
N GLY A 139 2.91 -43.05 -15.67
CA GLY A 139 1.74 -43.06 -14.79
C GLY A 139 0.78 -44.22 -15.10
N ASP A 140 0.86 -45.26 -14.27
CA ASP A 140 -0.12 -46.29 -13.84
C ASP A 140 -1.16 -46.97 -14.74
N ASP A 141 -1.31 -46.69 -16.04
CA ASP A 141 -2.23 -47.47 -16.88
C ASP A 141 -1.52 -48.43 -17.86
N ASP A 142 -1.75 -49.72 -17.60
CA ASP A 142 -1.30 -50.90 -18.32
C ASP A 142 -1.71 -50.89 -19.81
N GLN A 143 -0.86 -51.49 -20.65
CA GLN A 143 -1.02 -51.80 -22.09
C GLN A 143 -0.53 -50.77 -23.13
N ASN A 144 0.79 -50.54 -23.20
CA ASN A 144 1.47 -50.48 -24.51
C ASN A 144 2.96 -50.89 -24.40
N LYS A 145 3.22 -52.19 -24.31
CA LYS A 145 4.59 -52.76 -24.43
C LYS A 145 5.00 -52.74 -25.89
N ASN A 146 5.44 -51.59 -26.38
CA ASN A 146 6.28 -51.40 -27.57
C ASN A 146 6.79 -49.94 -27.63
N ALA A 147 7.32 -49.43 -26.52
CA ALA A 147 8.10 -48.20 -26.52
C ALA A 147 9.58 -48.58 -26.38
N ASP A 148 10.35 -48.30 -27.44
CA ASP A 148 11.80 -48.44 -27.51
C ASP A 148 12.47 -47.74 -26.31
N PRO A 149 13.33 -48.42 -25.52
CA PRO A 149 13.96 -47.86 -24.33
C PRO A 149 14.97 -46.73 -24.60
N ASN A 150 15.14 -46.29 -25.85
CA ASN A 150 16.06 -45.21 -26.26
C ASN A 150 15.37 -43.90 -26.71
N ASN A 151 14.10 -43.64 -26.36
CA ASN A 151 13.45 -42.42 -26.82
C ASN A 151 13.66 -41.22 -25.88
N ASP A 152 14.92 -40.82 -25.69
CA ASP A 152 15.26 -39.49 -25.18
C ASP A 152 14.90 -38.48 -26.27
N PHE A 153 13.70 -37.89 -26.18
CA PHE A 153 13.32 -36.83 -27.10
C PHE A 153 14.23 -35.63 -26.87
N GLN A 154 15.19 -35.43 -27.77
CA GLN A 154 16.01 -34.22 -27.76
C GLN A 154 15.29 -33.08 -28.48
N PRO A 155 15.21 -31.88 -27.88
CA PRO A 155 14.67 -30.72 -28.57
C PRO A 155 15.56 -30.33 -29.76
N LEU A 156 14.96 -29.68 -30.76
CA LEU A 156 15.71 -29.07 -31.85
C LEU A 156 16.64 -27.97 -31.33
N ASP A 157 17.71 -27.70 -32.07
CA ASP A 157 18.65 -26.64 -31.72
C ASP A 157 17.98 -25.26 -31.80
N GLU A 158 18.50 -24.29 -31.06
CA GLU A 158 17.91 -22.95 -31.01
C GLU A 158 17.80 -22.33 -32.41
N THR A 159 18.76 -22.57 -33.33
CA THR A 159 18.70 -21.98 -34.67
C THR A 159 17.56 -22.56 -35.51
N SER A 160 17.31 -23.87 -35.45
CA SER A 160 16.14 -24.48 -36.09
C SER A 160 14.83 -24.00 -35.47
N LEU A 161 14.77 -23.84 -34.14
CA LEU A 161 13.57 -23.31 -33.47
C LEU A 161 13.27 -21.86 -33.90
N TYR A 162 14.29 -21.03 -34.07
CA TYR A 162 14.13 -19.68 -34.62
C TYR A 162 13.63 -19.70 -36.07
N GLU A 163 14.16 -20.59 -36.92
CA GLU A 163 13.68 -20.73 -38.30
C GLU A 163 12.23 -21.23 -38.36
N ILE A 164 11.83 -22.15 -37.47
CA ILE A 164 10.43 -22.57 -37.34
C ILE A 164 9.54 -21.40 -36.90
N LEU A 165 9.96 -20.62 -35.89
CA LEU A 165 9.18 -19.46 -35.44
C LEU A 165 9.10 -18.36 -36.51
N LYS A 166 10.11 -18.25 -37.37
CA LYS A 166 10.15 -17.30 -38.50
C LYS A 166 9.26 -17.77 -39.66
N ALA A 167 9.27 -19.06 -39.99
CA ALA A 167 8.36 -19.66 -40.96
C ALA A 167 6.91 -19.53 -40.51
N CYS A 168 6.64 -19.78 -39.22
CA CYS A 168 5.36 -19.50 -38.57
C CYS A 168 5.22 -18.00 -38.24
N SER A 169 5.31 -17.14 -39.25
CA SER A 169 5.19 -15.69 -39.10
C SER A 169 3.85 -15.33 -38.44
N SER A 170 3.90 -14.91 -37.19
CA SER A 170 2.74 -14.43 -36.43
C SER A 170 2.73 -12.91 -36.43
N SER A 171 1.53 -12.32 -36.53
CA SER A 171 1.36 -10.88 -36.38
C SER A 171 1.79 -10.44 -34.97
N THR A 172 2.79 -9.56 -34.89
CA THR A 172 3.19 -8.93 -33.63
C THR A 172 2.23 -7.80 -33.30
N ARG A 173 1.61 -7.85 -32.12
CA ARG A 173 0.67 -6.82 -31.68
C ARG A 173 1.42 -5.52 -31.39
N LYS A 174 1.40 -4.56 -32.31
CA LYS A 174 1.80 -3.17 -32.02
C LYS A 174 0.66 -2.50 -31.23
N SER A 175 0.68 -2.63 -29.90
CA SER A 175 -0.27 -1.90 -29.06
C SER A 175 0.21 -0.46 -28.87
N LEU A 176 -0.58 0.53 -29.25
CA LEU A 176 -0.35 1.94 -28.90
C LEU A 176 -0.78 2.25 -27.45
N GLN A 177 -1.52 1.35 -26.79
CA GLN A 177 -1.94 1.46 -25.39
C GLN A 177 -2.27 0.08 -24.82
N GLY A 178 -1.54 -0.36 -23.80
CA GLY A 178 -1.99 -1.44 -22.91
C GLY A 178 -1.15 -2.71 -22.97
N LEU A 179 -0.16 -2.77 -22.09
CA LEU A 179 0.23 -3.95 -21.32
C LEU A 179 0.81 -3.50 -19.96
N ASP A 180 1.49 -2.34 -19.93
CA ASP A 180 2.08 -1.77 -18.72
C ASP A 180 1.05 -1.21 -17.73
N TYR A 181 -0.16 -0.85 -18.18
CA TYR A 181 -1.17 -0.25 -17.31
C TYR A 181 -1.71 -1.23 -16.25
N TYR A 182 -1.97 -2.50 -16.61
CA TYR A 182 -2.56 -3.45 -15.67
C TYR A 182 -1.58 -3.95 -14.61
N ALA A 183 -0.31 -4.16 -14.98
CA ALA A 183 0.72 -4.56 -14.02
C ALA A 183 1.12 -3.39 -13.10
N ALA A 184 1.22 -2.17 -13.62
CA ALA A 184 1.49 -0.98 -12.83
C ALA A 184 0.30 -0.59 -11.93
N ASP A 185 -0.93 -0.66 -12.42
CA ASP A 185 -2.14 -0.43 -11.62
C ASP A 185 -2.32 -1.53 -10.57
N GLY A 186 -2.06 -2.79 -10.93
CA GLY A 186 -2.06 -3.91 -10.00
C GLY A 186 -1.04 -3.70 -8.88
N SER A 187 0.21 -3.36 -9.22
CA SER A 187 1.25 -3.07 -8.22
C SER A 187 0.89 -1.87 -7.34
N SER A 188 0.31 -0.81 -7.91
CA SER A 188 -0.15 0.37 -7.15
C SER A 188 -1.32 0.04 -6.22
N ALA A 189 -2.24 -0.84 -6.65
CA ALA A 189 -3.33 -1.34 -5.83
C ALA A 189 -2.82 -2.20 -4.67
N PHE A 190 -1.84 -3.08 -4.90
CA PHE A 190 -1.21 -3.88 -3.85
C PHE A 190 -0.38 -3.01 -2.88
N HIS A 191 0.34 -2.00 -3.36
CA HIS A 191 1.01 -1.02 -2.48
C HIS A 191 0.00 -0.24 -1.64
N SER A 192 -1.14 0.14 -2.22
CA SER A 192 -2.22 0.80 -1.47
C SER A 192 -2.80 -0.10 -0.39
N LEU A 193 -3.01 -1.40 -0.68
CA LEU A 193 -3.47 -2.38 0.29
C LEU A 193 -2.45 -2.64 1.40
N ALA A 194 -1.16 -2.76 1.05
CA ALA A 194 -0.09 -2.92 2.03
C ALA A 194 0.00 -1.72 2.97
N LYS A 195 -0.11 -0.50 2.43
CA LYS A 195 -0.18 0.74 3.20
C LYS A 195 -1.38 0.76 4.15
N ILE A 196 -2.57 0.38 3.67
CA ILE A 196 -3.77 0.28 4.52
C ILE A 196 -3.59 -0.76 5.63
N TYR A 197 -2.94 -1.89 5.35
CA TYR A 197 -2.65 -2.91 6.35
C TYR A 197 -1.68 -2.40 7.43
N GLU A 198 -0.60 -1.72 7.04
CA GLU A 198 0.33 -1.09 7.98
C GLU A 198 -0.36 -0.02 8.84
N GLU A 199 -1.21 0.81 8.23
CA GLU A 199 -2.02 1.81 8.93
C GLU A 199 -3.00 1.15 9.93
N LEU A 200 -3.66 0.05 9.54
CA LEU A 200 -4.54 -0.74 10.42
C LEU A 200 -3.79 -1.42 11.58
N ALA A 201 -2.60 -1.96 11.31
CA ALA A 201 -1.78 -2.62 12.33
C ALA A 201 -1.21 -1.61 13.35
N ALA A 202 -0.70 -0.46 12.87
CA ALA A 202 -0.26 0.64 13.73
C ALA A 202 -1.41 1.21 14.57
N TYR A 203 -2.61 1.24 13.99
CA TYR A 203 -3.82 1.73 14.60
C TYR A 203 -4.29 0.88 15.80
N ASP A 204 -4.38 -0.44 15.63
CA ASP A 204 -4.79 -1.35 16.71
C ASP A 204 -3.70 -1.44 17.78
N GLY A 205 -2.42 -1.45 17.35
CA GLY A 205 -1.26 -1.42 18.24
C GLY A 205 -1.21 -0.19 19.15
N THR A 206 -1.57 0.99 18.66
CA THR A 206 -1.55 2.23 19.47
C THR A 206 -2.61 2.21 20.57
N LYS A 207 -3.84 1.77 20.26
CA LYS A 207 -4.92 1.65 21.24
C LYS A 207 -4.60 0.61 22.29
N GLN A 208 -4.10 -0.54 21.84
CA GLN A 208 -3.74 -1.63 22.71
C GLN A 208 -2.58 -1.22 23.63
N PHE A 209 -1.56 -0.54 23.10
CA PHE A 209 -0.48 0.05 23.88
C PHE A 209 -0.98 1.00 24.98
N VAL A 210 -1.91 1.91 24.67
CA VAL A 210 -2.47 2.83 25.69
C VAL A 210 -3.25 2.06 26.76
N LEU A 211 -4.05 1.06 26.38
CA LEU A 211 -4.80 0.23 27.33
C LEU A 211 -3.88 -0.62 28.22
N GLU A 212 -2.81 -1.17 27.65
CA GLU A 212 -1.79 -1.94 28.37
C GLU A 212 -1.01 -1.08 29.35
N ASN A 213 -0.81 0.21 29.07
CA ASN A 213 -0.11 1.14 29.96
C ASN A 213 -1.03 1.92 30.89
N LEU A 214 -2.35 1.74 30.81
CA LEU A 214 -3.30 2.42 31.68
C LEU A 214 -3.13 1.95 33.14
N ASP A 215 -3.10 2.91 34.06
CA ASP A 215 -2.92 2.71 35.50
C ASP A 215 -4.09 3.35 36.29
N GLY A 216 -3.98 3.37 37.63
CA GLY A 216 -5.00 3.97 38.49
C GLY A 216 -5.07 5.51 38.43
N GLU A 217 -4.01 6.17 37.95
CA GLU A 217 -3.91 7.63 37.87
C GLU A 217 -4.22 8.17 36.46
N SER A 218 -4.45 7.28 35.50
CA SER A 218 -4.67 7.62 34.10
C SER A 218 -6.01 7.15 33.57
N VAL A 219 -6.53 7.89 32.60
CA VAL A 219 -7.76 7.56 31.89
C VAL A 219 -7.58 7.70 30.38
N PHE A 220 -8.30 6.89 29.63
CA PHE A 220 -8.31 6.95 28.16
C PHE A 220 -9.67 7.41 27.68
N ILE A 221 -9.72 8.44 26.83
CA ILE A 221 -10.97 9.08 26.40
C ILE A 221 -11.06 9.10 24.89
N PHE A 222 -12.14 8.52 24.37
CA PHE A 222 -12.58 8.71 22.98
C PHE A 222 -13.50 9.92 22.91
N LEU A 223 -13.25 10.81 21.96
CA LEU A 223 -14.04 12.02 21.72
C LEU A 223 -14.67 11.91 20.34
N ASP A 224 -15.94 12.27 20.23
CA ASP A 224 -16.59 12.36 18.92
C ASP A 224 -17.77 13.35 18.90
N TRP A 225 -17.87 14.09 17.80
CA TRP A 225 -19.07 14.81 17.44
C TRP A 225 -20.01 13.86 16.69
N ALA A 226 -20.97 13.29 17.42
CA ALA A 226 -21.91 12.39 16.81
C ALA A 226 -22.78 13.09 15.75
N MET A 227 -23.23 12.30 14.76
CA MET A 227 -24.20 12.76 13.76
C MET A 227 -25.38 13.46 14.44
N LYS A 228 -25.64 14.70 14.02
CA LYS A 228 -26.68 15.57 14.58
C LYS A 228 -28.01 14.82 14.71
N TRP A 229 -28.69 15.04 15.83
CA TRP A 229 -30.02 14.46 16.05
C TRP A 229 -31.09 15.45 15.60
N LEU A 230 -32.23 14.96 15.14
CA LEU A 230 -33.36 15.81 14.76
C LEU A 230 -34.33 15.91 15.93
N ALA A 231 -34.85 17.11 16.18
CA ALA A 231 -36.00 17.29 17.06
C ALA A 231 -37.15 16.37 16.58
N MET A 232 -37.76 15.64 17.51
CA MET A 232 -38.84 14.68 17.22
C MET A 232 -40.03 14.98 18.12
N LYS A 233 -41.23 14.93 17.55
CA LYS A 233 -42.49 14.88 18.29
C LYS A 233 -43.15 13.53 18.05
N TYR A 234 -43.98 13.09 18.99
CA TYR A 234 -44.75 11.85 18.83
C TYR A 234 -45.66 11.88 17.61
N ARG A 235 -46.26 13.05 17.34
CA ARG A 235 -47.04 13.30 16.12
C ARG A 235 -46.48 14.52 15.41
N GLU A 236 -46.11 14.32 14.16
CA GLU A 236 -45.55 15.36 13.31
C GLU A 236 -46.24 15.37 11.96
N GLY A 237 -46.63 16.57 11.52
CA GLY A 237 -47.09 16.76 10.16
C GLY A 237 -45.93 16.60 9.18
N GLN A 238 -46.22 16.13 7.97
CA GLN A 238 -45.23 15.97 6.90
C GLN A 238 -44.48 17.29 6.59
N LYS A 239 -45.16 18.44 6.69
CA LYS A 239 -44.56 19.77 6.50
C LYS A 239 -43.57 20.11 7.61
N ASP A 240 -43.85 19.73 8.85
CA ASP A 240 -43.00 20.00 10.00
C ASP A 240 -41.75 19.11 10.02
N PHE A 241 -41.81 17.94 9.37
CA PHE A 241 -40.69 17.02 9.23
C PHE A 241 -39.63 17.51 8.22
N PHE A 242 -40.03 18.26 7.20
CA PHE A 242 -39.14 18.67 6.12
C PHE A 242 -38.12 19.73 6.58
N ALA A 243 -36.87 19.59 6.12
CA ALA A 243 -35.77 20.55 6.34
C ALA A 243 -35.45 20.89 7.81
N LYS A 244 -35.71 19.97 8.75
CA LYS A 244 -35.35 20.16 10.15
C LYS A 244 -33.84 20.34 10.33
N ARG A 245 -33.49 21.37 11.10
CA ARG A 245 -32.11 21.57 11.54
C ARG A 245 -31.75 20.54 12.60
N GLY A 246 -30.67 19.79 12.35
CA GLY A 246 -30.11 18.89 13.35
C GLY A 246 -29.42 19.62 14.50
N CYS A 247 -29.64 19.13 15.71
CA CYS A 247 -29.03 19.60 16.94
C CYS A 247 -27.67 18.92 17.16
N PRO A 248 -26.60 19.69 17.42
CA PRO A 248 -25.27 19.15 17.66
C PRO A 248 -25.17 18.55 19.07
N TRP A 249 -24.36 17.51 19.19
CA TRP A 249 -24.08 16.83 20.46
C TRP A 249 -22.74 16.12 20.37
N HIS A 250 -22.08 15.98 21.52
CA HIS A 250 -20.73 15.44 21.62
C HIS A 250 -20.67 14.33 22.66
N LEU A 251 -19.97 13.25 22.36
CA LEU A 251 -19.72 12.15 23.28
C LEU A 251 -18.24 12.09 23.67
N ALA A 252 -18.01 11.82 24.95
CA ALA A 252 -16.70 11.46 25.48
C ALA A 252 -16.81 10.13 26.22
N TYR A 253 -16.27 9.06 25.64
CA TYR A 253 -16.26 7.72 26.22
C TYR A 253 -14.97 7.53 27.01
N VAL A 254 -15.06 7.47 28.34
CA VAL A 254 -13.92 7.39 29.26
C VAL A 254 -13.74 5.94 29.70
N ILE A 255 -12.50 5.44 29.65
CA ILE A 255 -12.06 4.14 30.14
C ILE A 255 -11.04 4.37 31.25
N ARG A 256 -11.14 3.62 32.34
CA ARG A 256 -10.14 3.60 33.41
C ARG A 256 -9.95 2.19 33.97
N VAL A 257 -8.81 1.95 34.60
CA VAL A 257 -8.61 0.72 35.38
C VAL A 257 -9.44 0.79 36.65
N LYS A 258 -10.15 -0.29 36.96
CA LYS A 258 -10.97 -0.40 38.16
C LYS A 258 -10.07 -0.59 39.38
N SER A 259 -10.33 0.15 40.45
CA SER A 259 -9.59 -0.02 41.71
C SER A 259 -9.95 -1.38 42.33
N SER A 260 -9.03 -2.34 42.28
CA SER A 260 -9.24 -3.66 42.88
C SER A 260 -9.09 -3.59 44.41
N ASN A 261 -10.20 -3.67 45.15
CA ASN A 261 -10.17 -3.87 46.61
C ASN A 261 -10.08 -5.35 47.02
N SER A 262 -9.93 -6.28 46.09
CA SER A 262 -9.86 -7.72 46.38
C SER A 262 -8.47 -8.29 46.11
N ILE A 263 -7.89 -8.84 47.17
CA ILE A 263 -6.77 -9.80 47.12
C ILE A 263 -7.25 -10.98 46.28
N SER A 264 -6.72 -11.13 45.07
CA SER A 264 -6.94 -12.30 44.21
C SER A 264 -5.60 -12.83 43.76
N THR A 265 -5.43 -14.14 43.92
CA THR A 265 -4.19 -14.92 43.82
C THR A 265 -3.91 -15.45 42.41
N THR A 266 -4.56 -14.89 41.38
CA THR A 266 -4.35 -15.23 39.96
C THR A 266 -3.67 -14.08 39.21
N PRO A 267 -2.95 -14.33 38.09
CA PRO A 267 -2.31 -13.28 37.30
C PRO A 267 -3.37 -12.24 36.91
N LYS A 268 -3.27 -11.04 37.49
CA LYS A 268 -4.27 -9.97 37.40
C LYS A 268 -4.47 -9.54 35.95
N THR A 269 -5.55 -9.97 35.31
CA THR A 269 -6.08 -9.28 34.14
C THR A 269 -6.58 -7.91 34.59
N LYS A 270 -6.20 -6.84 33.87
CA LYS A 270 -6.67 -5.49 34.16
C LYS A 270 -8.18 -5.42 33.93
N GLU A 271 -8.95 -5.24 34.99
CA GLU A 271 -10.38 -4.93 34.86
C GLU A 271 -10.54 -3.45 34.52
N PHE A 272 -11.27 -3.17 33.44
CA PHE A 272 -11.60 -1.81 33.02
C PHE A 272 -13.04 -1.48 33.39
N GLU A 273 -13.26 -0.23 33.80
CA GLU A 273 -14.59 0.37 33.87
C GLU A 273 -14.68 1.53 32.88
N HIS A 274 -15.90 1.84 32.45
CA HIS A 274 -16.14 2.91 31.50
C HIS A 274 -17.30 3.80 31.94
N LYS A 275 -17.24 5.06 31.51
CA LYS A 275 -18.29 6.05 31.70
C LYS A 275 -18.36 6.96 30.49
N THR A 276 -19.55 7.24 29.99
CA THR A 276 -19.73 8.16 28.86
C THR A 276 -20.32 9.48 29.33
N TYR A 277 -19.74 10.58 28.85
CA TYR A 277 -20.29 11.92 29.00
C TYR A 277 -20.90 12.37 27.66
N ALA A 278 -22.19 12.69 27.66
CA ALA A 278 -22.88 13.20 26.48
C ALA A 278 -23.32 14.66 26.70
N HIS A 279 -22.86 15.55 25.84
CA HIS A 279 -23.17 16.98 25.89
C HIS A 279 -24.12 17.32 24.75
N ILE A 280 -25.35 17.71 25.07
CA ILE A 280 -26.40 17.99 24.09
C ILE A 280 -26.60 19.50 23.98
N PHE A 281 -26.55 20.04 22.77
CA PHE A 281 -26.65 21.48 22.54
C PHE A 281 -27.88 21.79 21.67
N ASP A 282 -28.63 22.84 22.04
CA ASP A 282 -29.65 23.41 21.14
C ASP A 282 -29.00 24.12 19.95
N SER A 283 -27.86 24.76 20.20
CA SER A 283 -27.02 25.39 19.18
C SER A 283 -25.58 25.41 19.67
N CYS A 284 -24.64 25.01 18.82
CA CYS A 284 -23.20 25.04 19.10
C CYS A 284 -22.42 25.14 17.79
N VAL A 285 -21.38 25.99 17.78
CA VAL A 285 -20.35 25.97 16.74
C VAL A 285 -19.35 24.88 17.10
N GLN A 286 -19.11 23.94 16.20
CA GLN A 286 -18.17 22.83 16.43
C GLN A 286 -16.74 23.30 16.14
N ASN A 287 -16.13 23.98 17.11
CA ASN A 287 -14.77 24.55 17.02
C ASN A 287 -13.89 24.12 18.20
N GLY A 288 -12.64 24.59 18.23
CA GLY A 288 -11.69 24.24 19.29
C GLY A 288 -12.08 24.79 20.67
N GLN A 289 -12.70 25.98 20.74
CA GLN A 289 -13.26 26.50 22.00
C GLN A 289 -14.34 25.58 22.58
N ALA A 290 -15.21 25.06 21.73
CA ALA A 290 -16.25 24.14 22.16
C ALA A 290 -15.65 22.86 22.74
N VAL A 291 -14.68 22.26 22.03
CA VAL A 291 -13.95 21.08 22.50
C VAL A 291 -13.21 21.35 23.81
N THR A 292 -12.52 22.49 23.91
CA THR A 292 -11.81 22.89 25.13
C THR A 292 -12.75 23.01 26.32
N SER A 293 -13.90 23.65 26.16
CA SER A 293 -14.90 23.81 27.23
C SER A 293 -15.50 22.47 27.66
N ILE A 294 -15.74 21.57 26.70
CA ILE A 294 -16.19 20.21 26.97
C ILE A 294 -15.14 19.42 27.76
N LEU A 295 -13.87 19.48 27.34
CA LEU A 295 -12.77 18.81 28.04
C LEU A 295 -12.57 19.36 29.45
N GLU A 296 -12.62 20.67 29.63
CA GLU A 296 -12.51 21.32 30.94
C GLU A 296 -13.59 20.84 31.90
N TYR A 297 -14.84 20.76 31.44
CA TYR A 297 -15.95 20.19 32.21
C TYR A 297 -15.71 18.71 32.55
N ILE A 298 -15.34 17.89 31.57
CA ILE A 298 -15.10 16.45 31.78
C ILE A 298 -13.99 16.25 32.80
N PHE A 299 -12.86 16.94 32.65
CA PHE A 299 -11.70 16.83 33.54
C PHE A 299 -12.05 17.27 34.96
N SER A 300 -12.79 18.36 35.12
CA SER A 300 -13.29 18.80 36.43
C SER A 300 -14.18 17.74 37.08
N ARG A 301 -15.05 17.08 36.30
CA ARG A 301 -15.91 16.00 36.80
C ARG A 301 -15.13 14.75 37.17
N LEU A 302 -14.15 14.37 36.36
CA LEU A 302 -13.25 13.24 36.63
C LEU A 302 -12.44 13.48 37.90
N LYS A 303 -11.88 14.68 38.06
CA LYS A 303 -11.12 15.04 39.26
C LYS A 303 -11.99 15.03 40.53
N ALA A 304 -13.24 15.47 40.42
CA ALA A 304 -14.19 15.46 41.52
C ALA A 304 -14.66 14.05 41.90
N SER A 305 -14.79 13.12 40.95
CA SER A 305 -15.17 11.74 41.24
C SER A 305 -13.99 10.85 41.65
N ASN A 306 -12.79 11.16 41.18
CA ASN A 306 -11.58 10.36 41.33
C ASN A 306 -10.37 11.28 41.48
N LEU A 307 -10.00 11.56 42.73
CA LEU A 307 -8.91 12.47 43.05
C LEU A 307 -7.56 11.95 42.55
N GLU A 308 -7.41 10.64 42.42
CA GLU A 308 -6.20 9.96 41.93
C GLU A 308 -5.85 10.27 40.47
N ILE A 309 -6.81 10.71 39.65
CA ILE A 309 -6.57 10.94 38.22
C ILE A 309 -5.65 12.15 38.02
N LYS A 310 -4.51 11.93 37.38
CA LYS A 310 -3.52 12.95 37.02
C LYS A 310 -3.28 13.02 35.52
N TYR A 311 -3.49 11.92 34.79
CA TYR A 311 -3.13 11.80 33.39
C TYR A 311 -4.32 11.43 32.52
N VAL A 312 -4.32 11.92 31.29
CA VAL A 312 -5.31 11.54 30.29
C VAL A 312 -4.67 11.28 28.93
N TYR A 313 -5.13 10.21 28.29
CA TYR A 313 -4.88 9.89 26.90
C TYR A 313 -6.15 10.23 26.11
N LEU A 314 -6.03 11.00 25.05
CA LEU A 314 -7.15 11.43 24.22
C LEU A 314 -7.08 10.78 22.84
N CYS A 315 -8.24 10.40 22.32
CA CYS A 315 -8.42 9.86 20.98
C CYS A 315 -9.59 10.61 20.32
N ALA A 316 -9.35 11.20 19.16
CA ALA A 316 -10.39 11.86 18.36
C ALA A 316 -10.17 11.61 16.87
N ASP A 317 -11.11 12.10 16.05
CA ASP A 317 -10.91 12.11 14.61
C ASP A 317 -10.06 13.31 14.16
N ASN A 318 -9.67 13.30 12.89
CA ASN A 318 -8.89 14.36 12.28
C ASN A 318 -9.71 15.64 11.99
N ALA A 319 -10.86 15.86 12.65
CA ALA A 319 -11.66 17.06 12.44
C ALA A 319 -10.93 18.29 12.98
N GLY A 320 -11.03 19.41 12.26
CA GLY A 320 -10.34 20.66 12.61
C GLY A 320 -10.73 21.25 13.98
N CYS A 321 -11.84 20.81 14.58
CA CYS A 321 -12.20 21.19 15.96
C CYS A 321 -11.36 20.47 17.02
N TYR A 322 -10.83 19.27 16.74
CA TYR A 322 -9.91 18.56 17.64
C TYR A 322 -8.45 18.82 17.27
N HIS A 323 -8.12 18.68 15.99
CA HIS A 323 -6.74 18.81 15.49
C HIS A 323 -6.34 20.26 15.15
N GLY A 324 -7.21 21.22 15.46
CA GLY A 324 -6.93 22.65 15.30
C GLY A 324 -5.98 23.19 16.37
N VAL A 325 -5.19 24.20 15.99
CA VAL A 325 -4.23 24.89 16.87
C VAL A 325 -4.87 25.38 18.17
N GLU A 326 -6.11 25.84 18.12
CA GLU A 326 -6.84 26.31 19.29
C GLU A 326 -6.96 25.23 20.37
N THR A 327 -7.30 23.99 19.99
CA THR A 327 -7.43 22.87 20.92
C THR A 327 -6.07 22.37 21.40
N LEU A 328 -5.08 22.28 20.50
CA LEU A 328 -3.73 21.84 20.85
C LEU A 328 -3.04 22.80 21.84
N LEU A 329 -3.23 24.10 21.68
CA LEU A 329 -2.69 25.11 22.60
C LEU A 329 -3.48 25.19 23.91
N ALA A 330 -4.76 24.82 23.90
CA ALA A 330 -5.60 24.82 25.09
C ALA A 330 -5.14 23.82 26.16
N VAL A 331 -4.30 22.84 25.84
CA VAL A 331 -3.77 21.85 26.79
C VAL A 331 -3.13 22.51 28.01
N LYS A 332 -2.36 23.59 27.82
CA LYS A 332 -1.76 24.35 28.93
C LYS A 332 -2.82 24.95 29.86
N LYS A 333 -3.88 25.52 29.29
CA LYS A 333 -5.01 26.10 30.03
C LYS A 333 -5.79 25.01 30.78
N LEU A 334 -6.08 23.90 30.10
CA LEU A 334 -6.78 22.75 30.69
C LEU A 334 -6.03 22.21 31.91
N TYR A 335 -4.71 22.05 31.81
CA TYR A 335 -3.88 21.62 32.93
C TYR A 335 -3.92 22.62 34.09
N ALA A 336 -3.77 23.92 33.81
CA ALA A 336 -3.81 24.95 34.85
C ALA A 336 -5.15 24.99 35.61
N ASN A 337 -6.27 24.75 34.92
CA ASN A 337 -7.60 24.83 35.51
C ASN A 337 -8.03 23.54 36.23
N THR A 338 -7.57 22.37 35.76
CA THR A 338 -8.10 21.07 36.23
C THR A 338 -7.06 20.21 36.95
N GLY A 339 -5.78 20.50 36.78
CA GLY A 339 -4.67 19.70 37.29
C GLY A 339 -4.47 18.35 36.58
N ILE A 340 -5.21 18.06 35.51
CA ILE A 340 -5.07 16.83 34.71
C ILE A 340 -4.19 17.11 33.49
N LEU A 341 -3.10 16.37 33.36
CA LEU A 341 -2.17 16.48 32.24
C LEU A 341 -2.61 15.55 31.11
N ILE A 342 -2.89 16.14 29.94
CA ILE A 342 -2.98 15.37 28.70
C ILE A 342 -1.59 14.85 28.38
N ARG A 343 -1.38 13.53 28.37
CA ARG A 343 -0.10 12.91 28.04
C ARG A 343 0.07 12.76 26.53
N ARG A 344 -1.00 12.34 25.87
CA ARG A 344 -1.02 12.08 24.45
C ARG A 344 -2.40 12.39 23.88
N PHE A 345 -2.40 12.95 22.68
CA PHE A 345 -3.59 13.18 21.89
C PHE A 345 -3.38 12.54 20.51
N ASP A 346 -4.13 11.47 20.27
CA ASP A 346 -4.11 10.70 19.04
C ASP A 346 -5.28 11.07 18.13
N PHE A 347 -4.96 11.34 16.87
CA PHE A 347 -5.89 11.66 15.80
C PHE A 347 -5.93 10.53 14.81
N PHE A 348 -7.13 10.10 14.49
CA PHE A 348 -7.35 9.00 13.57
C PHE A 348 -8.14 9.43 12.36
N ASP A 349 -7.92 8.73 11.26
CA ASP A 349 -8.70 8.93 10.06
C ASP A 349 -10.18 8.66 10.29
N PRO A 350 -11.05 9.28 9.46
CA PRO A 350 -12.48 9.01 9.52
C PRO A 350 -12.72 7.48 9.54
N HIS A 351 -13.52 7.01 10.50
CA HIS A 351 -13.87 5.61 10.78
C HIS A 351 -12.85 4.79 11.59
N GLY A 352 -11.57 5.15 11.57
CA GLY A 352 -10.54 4.44 12.32
C GLY A 352 -10.45 4.92 13.76
N GLY A 353 -11.50 5.03 14.56
CA GLY A 353 -11.32 5.59 15.94
C GLY A 353 -12.43 5.32 16.93
N LYS A 354 -13.66 5.42 16.43
CA LYS A 354 -14.79 6.00 17.17
C LYS A 354 -15.85 5.01 17.62
N GLY A 355 -15.60 3.71 17.40
CA GLY A 355 -16.53 2.63 17.70
C GLY A 355 -17.25 2.75 19.06
N PRO A 356 -16.57 3.09 20.18
CA PRO A 356 -17.25 3.26 21.46
C PRO A 356 -18.25 4.43 21.49
N CYS A 357 -17.89 5.59 20.94
CA CYS A 357 -18.78 6.76 20.85
C CYS A 357 -19.96 6.49 19.91
N ASP A 358 -19.72 5.89 18.75
CA ASP A 358 -20.77 5.57 17.77
C ASP A 358 -21.79 4.58 18.34
N ARG A 359 -21.31 3.52 19.01
CA ARG A 359 -22.19 2.55 19.69
C ARG A 359 -23.03 3.22 20.77
N MET A 360 -22.41 4.05 21.61
CA MET A 360 -23.15 4.77 22.65
C MET A 360 -24.15 5.76 22.04
N ALA A 361 -23.78 6.45 20.96
CA ALA A 361 -24.68 7.36 20.28
C ALA A 361 -25.91 6.64 19.70
N ALA A 362 -25.73 5.43 19.15
CA ALA A 362 -26.82 4.60 18.65
C ALA A 362 -27.76 4.16 19.79
N VAL A 363 -27.21 3.74 20.94
CA VAL A 363 -27.99 3.37 22.14
C VAL A 363 -28.81 4.56 22.62
N VAL A 364 -28.18 5.72 22.81
CA VAL A 364 -28.86 6.94 23.29
C VAL A 364 -29.96 7.38 22.32
N LYS A 365 -29.70 7.35 21.02
CA LYS A 365 -30.73 7.63 20.00
C LYS A 365 -31.88 6.63 20.04
N CYS A 366 -31.62 5.37 20.39
CA CYS A 366 -32.65 4.37 20.61
C CYS A 366 -33.56 4.77 21.78
N ASP A 367 -32.99 5.07 22.94
CA ASP A 367 -33.74 5.47 24.14
C ASP A 367 -34.62 6.70 23.88
N VAL A 368 -34.09 7.71 23.17
CA VAL A 368 -34.86 8.90 22.80
C VAL A 368 -36.02 8.54 21.87
N ARG A 369 -35.82 7.66 20.88
CA ARG A 369 -36.91 7.20 20.00
C ARG A 369 -37.98 6.41 20.76
N CYS A 370 -37.58 5.56 21.71
CA CYS A 370 -38.52 4.84 22.57
C CYS A 370 -39.38 5.80 23.38
N SER A 371 -38.76 6.80 24.04
CA SER A 371 -39.48 7.83 24.78
C SER A 371 -40.47 8.61 23.91
N VAL A 372 -40.09 8.93 22.66
CA VAL A 372 -40.99 9.58 21.71
C VAL A 372 -42.19 8.69 21.35
N ASN A 373 -41.97 7.40 21.16
CA ASN A 373 -43.03 6.43 20.88
C ASN A 373 -44.02 6.26 22.06
N GLU A 374 -43.60 6.60 23.27
CA GLU A 374 -44.44 6.66 24.48
C GLU A 374 -45.29 7.93 24.58
N LYS A 375 -45.45 8.68 23.48
CA LYS A 375 -46.23 9.93 23.38
C LYS A 375 -45.54 11.15 24.00
N ASN A 376 -44.22 11.12 24.17
CA ASN A 376 -43.45 12.28 24.62
C ASN A 376 -42.85 13.03 23.41
N ASP A 377 -42.67 14.34 23.56
CA ASP A 377 -41.97 15.16 22.56
C ASP A 377 -40.53 15.42 23.01
N CYS A 378 -39.59 15.35 22.06
CA CYS A 378 -38.17 15.63 22.26
C CYS A 378 -37.70 16.70 21.26
N THR A 379 -37.91 17.97 21.60
CA THR A 379 -37.66 19.10 20.69
C THR A 379 -36.43 19.94 21.04
N ASN A 380 -35.85 19.75 22.22
CA ASN A 380 -34.70 20.51 22.71
C ASN A 380 -33.74 19.64 23.53
N SER A 381 -32.57 20.19 23.86
CA SER A 381 -31.51 19.56 24.63
C SER A 381 -31.97 18.99 25.97
N ARG A 382 -32.88 19.69 26.66
CA ARG A 382 -33.43 19.25 27.95
C ARG A 382 -34.41 18.09 27.79
N GLY A 383 -35.26 18.11 26.76
CA GLY A 383 -36.11 16.98 26.40
C GLY A 383 -35.29 15.74 26.07
N PHE A 384 -34.20 15.92 25.31
CA PHE A 384 -33.28 14.84 24.98
C PHE A 384 -32.63 14.22 26.22
N VAL A 385 -32.16 15.07 27.15
CA VAL A 385 -31.62 14.61 28.43
C VAL A 385 -32.63 13.78 29.20
N THR A 386 -33.89 14.22 29.27
CA THR A 386 -34.96 13.50 29.99
C THR A 386 -35.27 12.16 29.31
N ALA A 387 -35.33 12.13 27.98
CA ALA A 387 -35.64 10.94 27.20
C ALA A 387 -34.52 9.88 27.27
N ALA A 388 -33.25 10.30 27.39
CA ALA A 388 -32.09 9.40 27.41
C ALA A 388 -31.67 8.91 28.81
N ARG A 389 -32.41 9.22 29.89
CA ARG A 389 -31.95 8.95 31.28
C ARG A 389 -31.79 7.48 31.65
N LEU A 390 -32.31 6.56 30.83
CA LEU A 390 -32.31 5.13 31.14
C LEU A 390 -30.99 4.42 30.79
N THR A 391 -30.11 5.08 30.03
CA THR A 391 -28.84 4.45 29.62
C THR A 391 -27.88 4.31 30.80
N ARG A 392 -27.44 3.09 31.10
CA ARG A 392 -26.41 2.83 32.13
C ARG A 392 -25.07 3.48 31.74
N ASN A 393 -24.28 3.86 32.75
CA ASN A 393 -22.94 4.45 32.61
C ASN A 393 -22.91 5.74 31.76
N LEU A 394 -24.06 6.41 31.59
CA LEU A 394 -24.18 7.66 30.85
C LEU A 394 -24.40 8.83 31.81
N SER A 395 -23.58 9.87 31.64
CA SER A 395 -23.82 11.19 32.21
C SER A 395 -24.17 12.14 31.09
N ILE A 396 -25.46 12.44 30.94
CA ILE A 396 -25.96 13.30 29.87
C ILE A 396 -26.30 14.69 30.41
N LEU A 397 -25.88 15.73 29.69
CA LEU A 397 -26.04 17.13 30.11
C LEU A 397 -26.56 17.99 28.96
N ALA A 398 -27.62 18.76 29.22
CA ALA A 398 -28.04 19.85 28.35
C ALA A 398 -27.04 20.99 28.53
N SER A 399 -26.32 21.30 27.48
CA SER A 399 -25.11 22.10 27.51
C SER A 399 -25.29 23.38 26.69
N LYS A 400 -24.68 24.47 27.18
CA LYS A 400 -24.57 25.74 26.46
C LYS A 400 -23.13 26.20 26.59
N ILE A 401 -22.53 26.59 25.47
CA ILE A 401 -21.17 27.12 25.43
C ILE A 401 -21.30 28.64 25.42
N SER A 402 -20.84 29.27 26.49
CA SER A 402 -20.75 30.73 26.53
C SER A 402 -19.71 31.18 25.50
N PRO A 403 -20.00 32.18 24.65
CA PRO A 403 -18.99 32.75 23.79
C PRO A 403 -17.90 33.38 24.67
N SER A 404 -16.71 32.81 24.67
CA SER A 404 -15.58 33.42 25.36
C SER A 404 -15.18 34.70 24.62
N SER A 405 -14.99 35.79 25.38
CA SER A 405 -14.47 37.08 24.90
C SER A 405 -13.03 37.01 24.39
N SER A 406 -12.39 35.85 24.44
CA SER A 406 -11.05 35.64 23.87
C SER A 406 -11.12 35.72 22.35
N SER A 407 -10.41 36.71 21.79
CA SER A 407 -10.14 36.82 20.36
C SER A 407 -9.75 35.47 19.79
N SER A 408 -10.43 35.03 18.73
CA SER A 408 -10.08 33.77 18.06
C SER A 408 -8.59 33.75 17.76
N ILE A 409 -7.92 32.68 18.18
CA ILE A 409 -6.50 32.50 17.89
C ILE A 409 -6.40 32.31 16.37
N LYS A 410 -6.01 33.36 15.65
CA LYS A 410 -5.79 33.33 14.19
C LYS A 410 -4.46 32.66 13.79
N VAL A 411 -3.89 31.85 14.68
CA VAL A 411 -2.62 31.17 14.41
C VAL A 411 -2.93 29.87 13.67
N LYS A 412 -2.37 29.75 12.46
CA LYS A 412 -2.43 28.51 11.67
C LYS A 412 -1.07 27.83 11.76
N TRP A 413 -1.05 26.59 12.25
CA TRP A 413 0.14 25.75 12.20
C TRP A 413 0.13 24.99 10.87
N THR A 414 0.98 25.42 9.95
CA THR A 414 1.11 24.77 8.65
C THR A 414 1.63 23.34 8.84
N GLY A 415 0.94 22.37 8.24
CA GLY A 415 1.33 20.96 8.34
C GLY A 415 0.90 20.26 9.63
N VAL A 416 0.14 20.89 10.53
CA VAL A 416 -0.28 20.25 11.79
C VAL A 416 -1.04 18.93 11.55
N LEU A 417 -1.87 18.88 10.50
CA LEU A 417 -2.65 17.70 10.11
C LEU A 417 -1.80 16.49 9.69
N LEU A 418 -0.48 16.67 9.49
CA LEU A 418 0.44 15.57 9.19
C LEU A 418 0.84 14.77 10.44
N TYR A 419 0.55 15.27 11.63
CA TYR A 419 0.94 14.64 12.90
C TYR A 419 -0.25 13.95 13.56
N ASN A 420 -0.26 12.61 13.57
CA ASN A 420 -1.38 11.85 14.13
C ASN A 420 -1.24 11.58 15.63
N ASN A 421 -0.05 11.69 16.21
CA ASN A 421 0.20 11.40 17.62
C ASN A 421 0.97 12.55 18.24
N ILE A 422 0.32 13.29 19.13
CA ILE A 422 0.93 14.46 19.80
C ILE A 422 1.09 14.16 21.28
N GLU A 423 2.34 14.11 21.74
CA GLU A 423 2.67 13.91 23.15
C GLU A 423 3.00 15.24 23.84
N TYR A 424 2.54 15.37 25.08
CA TYR A 424 2.76 16.56 25.90
C TYR A 424 3.51 16.19 27.18
N ASN A 425 4.55 16.96 27.45
CA ASN A 425 5.39 16.81 28.62
C ASN A 425 5.46 18.13 29.38
N LEU A 426 5.47 18.04 30.72
CA LEU A 426 5.83 19.19 31.55
C LEU A 426 7.31 19.45 31.34
N LYS A 427 7.68 20.64 30.87
CA LYS A 427 9.09 21.04 30.91
C LYS A 427 9.50 21.12 32.37
N SER A 428 10.47 20.29 32.77
CA SER A 428 11.25 20.56 33.97
C SER A 428 11.94 21.90 33.73
N ASN A 429 11.64 22.90 34.56
CA ASN A 429 12.48 24.08 34.65
C ASN A 429 13.82 23.60 35.23
N VAL A 430 14.74 23.18 34.37
CA VAL A 430 16.15 23.16 34.71
C VAL A 430 16.53 24.64 34.82
N GLY A 431 16.88 25.03 36.05
CA GLY A 431 16.99 26.42 36.50
C GLY A 431 18.08 27.25 35.86
#